data_AF-W0FP09-F1
#
_entry.id   AF-W0FP09-F1
#
_cell.length_a   1.000
_cell.length_b   1.000
_cell.length_c   1.000
_cell.angle_alpha   90.00
_cell.angle_beta   90.00
_cell.angle_gamma   90.00
#
_symmetry.space_group_name_H-M   'P 1'
#
loop_
_entity.id
_entity.type
_entity.pdbx_description
1 polymer ?
#
loop_
_entity_poly.entity_id
_entity_poly.type
_entity_poly.pdbx_seq_one_letter_code
_entity_poly.pdbx_strand_id
1 'polypeptide(L)'
;MLTNLKLEGSSGKALRQCIAAVRRGGIVSVPGVYAGFIHGFLFGDAFDKGLSFKMGQTHVHAWLGELLPLIEKGLLKPEEIVTHYMPFEEAARGYEIFEKREEECRKVILVPGAQSAEAAQKAVSGLVNAMPGGTI
;
A
#
# COMPACT_ATOMS: atom_id res chain seq x y z
N MET A 1 11.34 -21.57 -12.07
CA MET A 1 11.34 -21.58 -13.55
C MET A 1 10.13 -20.83 -14.12
N LEU A 2 8.90 -21.11 -13.65
CA LEU A 2 7.65 -20.49 -14.15
C LEU A 2 7.49 -18.98 -13.85
N THR A 3 7.87 -18.49 -12.66
CA THR A 3 7.88 -17.04 -12.35
C THR A 3 8.84 -16.25 -13.25
N ASN A 4 10.00 -16.84 -13.61
CA ASN A 4 10.98 -16.22 -14.51
C ASN A 4 10.49 -16.16 -15.96
N LEU A 5 9.53 -17.03 -16.33
CA LEU A 5 8.87 -17.04 -17.63
C LEU A 5 7.63 -16.12 -17.67
N LYS A 6 7.38 -15.32 -16.61
CA LYS A 6 6.19 -14.44 -16.46
C LYS A 6 4.83 -15.15 -16.64
N LEU A 7 4.78 -16.47 -16.45
CA LEU A 7 3.54 -17.25 -16.54
C LEU A 7 2.70 -17.19 -15.25
N GLU A 8 3.31 -16.73 -14.14
CA GLU A 8 2.62 -16.48 -12.88
C GLU A 8 2.25 -15.00 -12.78
N GLY A 9 0.95 -14.72 -12.62
CA GLY A 9 0.46 -13.35 -12.40
C GLY A 9 0.91 -12.75 -11.07
N SER A 10 1.48 -13.54 -10.16
CA SER A 10 1.94 -13.07 -8.84
C SER A 10 3.03 -13.96 -8.23
N SER A 11 3.97 -13.35 -7.50
CA SER A 11 5.07 -14.07 -6.84
C SER A 11 4.68 -14.66 -5.49
N GLY A 12 4.81 -15.98 -5.36
CA GLY A 12 4.57 -16.69 -4.08
C GLY A 12 5.68 -16.57 -3.03
N LYS A 13 6.80 -15.87 -3.32
CA LYS A 13 7.99 -15.86 -2.44
C LYS A 13 7.68 -15.34 -1.03
N ALA A 14 7.11 -14.14 -0.91
CA ALA A 14 6.82 -13.52 0.37
C ALA A 14 5.77 -14.31 1.15
N LEU A 15 4.73 -14.81 0.47
CA LEU A 15 3.67 -15.62 1.07
C LEU A 15 4.21 -16.90 1.70
N ARG A 16 5.11 -17.62 0.98
CA ARG A 16 5.79 -18.81 1.52
C ARG A 16 6.63 -18.50 2.75
N GLN A 17 7.35 -17.38 2.76
CA GLN A 17 8.11 -16.94 3.94
C GLN A 17 7.19 -16.62 5.13
N CYS A 18 6.05 -15.97 4.89
CA CYS A 18 5.07 -15.70 5.94
C CYS A 18 4.48 -16.99 6.54
N ILE A 19 4.12 -17.96 5.70
CA ILE A 19 3.63 -19.29 6.13
C ILE A 19 4.68 -19.99 6.99
N ALA A 20 5.96 -19.93 6.61
CA ALA A 20 7.04 -20.55 7.38
C ALA A 20 7.27 -19.83 8.73
N ALA A 21 7.25 -18.50 8.77
CA ALA A 21 7.63 -17.70 9.93
C ALA A 21 6.55 -17.59 11.02
N VAL A 22 5.27 -17.59 10.65
CA VAL A 22 4.17 -17.37 11.62
C VAL A 22 4.08 -18.51 12.64
N ARG A 23 3.66 -18.25 13.88
CA ARG A 23 3.44 -19.33 14.87
C ARG A 23 2.27 -20.26 14.48
N ARG A 24 2.20 -21.46 15.05
CA ARG A 24 1.01 -22.33 14.96
C ARG A 24 -0.23 -21.61 15.52
N GLY A 25 -1.38 -21.77 14.86
CA GLY A 25 -2.62 -21.05 15.15
C GLY A 25 -2.59 -19.55 14.81
N GLY A 26 -1.59 -19.09 14.05
CA GLY A 26 -1.40 -17.67 13.73
C GLY A 26 -2.19 -17.18 12.51
N ILE A 27 -2.10 -15.87 12.25
CA ILE A 27 -2.76 -15.20 11.13
C ILE A 27 -1.73 -14.71 10.12
N VAL A 28 -1.95 -15.00 8.84
CA VAL A 28 -1.23 -14.40 7.72
C VAL A 28 -2.14 -13.36 7.06
N SER A 29 -1.84 -12.08 7.24
CA SER A 29 -2.54 -10.97 6.58
C SER A 29 -1.90 -10.67 5.22
N VAL A 30 -2.71 -10.60 4.17
CA VAL A 30 -2.28 -10.43 2.79
C VAL A 30 -3.02 -9.22 2.16
N PRO A 31 -2.50 -7.99 2.38
CA PRO A 31 -3.03 -6.79 1.72
C PRO A 31 -2.49 -6.61 0.29
N GLY A 32 -1.48 -7.40 -0.11
CA GLY A 32 -0.89 -7.36 -1.45
C GLY A 32 -1.83 -7.93 -2.51
N VAL A 33 -1.76 -7.40 -3.73
CA VAL A 33 -2.55 -7.87 -4.86
C VAL A 33 -1.96 -9.17 -5.39
N TYR A 34 -2.79 -10.22 -5.40
CA TYR A 34 -2.50 -11.50 -6.04
C TYR A 34 -3.53 -11.76 -7.14
N ALA A 35 -3.06 -12.04 -8.36
CA ALA A 35 -3.88 -12.32 -9.53
C ALA A 35 -3.53 -13.69 -10.13
N GLY A 36 -4.56 -14.46 -10.50
CA GLY A 36 -4.41 -15.78 -11.10
C GLY A 36 -3.85 -16.83 -10.14
N PHE A 37 -3.30 -17.91 -10.70
CA PHE A 37 -2.76 -19.02 -9.94
C PHE A 37 -1.38 -18.71 -9.36
N ILE A 38 -1.12 -19.19 -8.14
CA ILE A 38 0.19 -19.12 -7.48
C ILE A 38 0.74 -20.54 -7.38
N HIS A 39 1.90 -20.77 -7.98
CA HIS A 39 2.56 -22.07 -7.89
C HIS A 39 3.11 -22.34 -6.48
N GLY A 40 2.95 -23.57 -6.00
CA GLY A 40 3.57 -24.02 -4.75
C GLY A 40 3.02 -23.32 -3.52
N PHE A 41 1.71 -23.04 -3.50
CA PHE A 41 1.03 -22.65 -2.27
C PHE A 41 1.21 -23.78 -1.25
N LEU A 42 1.99 -23.52 -0.19
CA LEU A 42 2.37 -24.49 0.84
C LEU A 42 1.17 -24.80 1.76
N PHE A 43 0.09 -25.31 1.17
CA PHE A 43 -1.17 -25.50 1.86
C PHE A 43 -1.04 -26.55 2.97
N GLY A 44 -0.22 -27.59 2.77
CA GLY A 44 0.09 -28.57 3.81
C GLY A 44 0.70 -27.93 5.05
N ASP A 45 1.72 -27.09 4.89
CA ASP A 45 2.37 -26.39 6.01
C ASP A 45 1.40 -25.43 6.71
N ALA A 46 0.56 -24.74 5.93
CA ALA A 46 -0.46 -23.86 6.48
C ALA A 46 -1.53 -24.63 7.26
N PHE A 47 -1.91 -25.82 6.78
CA PHE A 47 -2.85 -26.71 7.45
C PHE A 47 -2.26 -27.29 8.74
N ASP A 48 -1.05 -27.85 8.70
CA ASP A 48 -0.36 -28.39 9.88
C ASP A 48 -0.21 -27.31 10.97
N LYS A 49 0.10 -26.08 10.56
CA LYS A 49 0.21 -24.96 11.50
C LYS A 49 -1.14 -24.37 11.91
N GLY A 50 -2.27 -24.83 11.36
CA GLY A 50 -3.60 -24.30 11.69
C GLY A 50 -3.73 -22.80 11.42
N LEU A 51 -3.23 -22.33 10.28
CA LEU A 51 -3.17 -20.90 9.98
C LEU A 51 -4.50 -20.34 9.50
N SER A 52 -4.78 -19.10 9.89
CA SER A 52 -5.84 -18.27 9.31
C SER A 52 -5.26 -17.28 8.31
N PHE A 53 -5.89 -17.14 7.15
CA PHE A 53 -5.52 -16.11 6.18
C PHE A 53 -6.56 -14.99 6.17
N LYS A 54 -6.10 -13.73 6.17
CA LYS A 54 -6.95 -12.54 6.01
C LYS A 54 -6.46 -11.76 4.80
N MET A 55 -7.28 -11.63 3.77
CA MET A 55 -6.88 -11.13 2.46
C MET A 55 -8.01 -10.37 1.79
N GLY A 56 -7.70 -9.64 0.72
CA GLY A 56 -8.67 -8.92 -0.11
C GLY A 56 -8.31 -7.45 -0.26
N GLN A 57 -9.17 -6.73 -0.98
CA GLN A 57 -9.08 -5.27 -1.06
C GLN A 57 -9.38 -4.64 0.30
N THR A 58 -8.72 -3.53 0.60
CA THR A 58 -8.92 -2.83 1.88
C THR A 58 -10.35 -2.29 1.96
N HIS A 59 -11.04 -2.58 3.07
CA HIS A 59 -12.37 -2.03 3.36
C HIS A 59 -12.26 -0.57 3.82
N VAL A 60 -11.85 0.33 2.92
CA VAL A 60 -11.50 1.72 3.26
C VAL A 60 -12.61 2.42 4.05
N HIS A 61 -13.86 2.32 3.58
CA HIS A 61 -15.00 2.96 4.24
C HIS A 61 -15.28 2.45 5.65
N ALA A 62 -14.97 1.18 5.95
CA ALA A 62 -15.14 0.62 7.29
C ALA A 62 -14.16 1.24 8.30
N TRP A 63 -12.99 1.70 7.84
CA TRP A 63 -11.94 2.25 8.70
C TRP A 63 -11.86 3.78 8.65
N LEU A 64 -12.46 4.42 7.64
CA LEU A 64 -12.35 5.85 7.41
C LEU A 64 -12.80 6.68 8.63
N GLY A 65 -13.92 6.29 9.26
CA GLY A 65 -14.47 6.97 10.43
C GLY A 65 -13.58 6.89 11.68
N GLU A 66 -12.74 5.86 11.79
CA GLU A 66 -11.79 5.72 12.91
C GLU A 66 -10.45 6.39 12.61
N LEU A 67 -9.94 6.26 11.38
CA LEU A 67 -8.61 6.71 11.01
C LEU A 67 -8.52 8.22 10.77
N LEU A 68 -9.53 8.84 10.14
CA LEU A 68 -9.51 10.28 9.88
C LEU A 68 -9.41 11.12 11.17
N PRO A 69 -10.21 10.87 12.23
CA PRO A 69 -10.09 11.63 13.46
C PRO A 69 -8.73 11.50 14.14
N LEU A 70 -8.03 10.37 13.95
CA LEU A 70 -6.67 10.20 14.47
C LEU A 70 -5.66 11.06 13.72
N ILE A 71 -5.84 11.21 12.40
CA ILE A 71 -5.02 12.11 11.57
C ILE A 71 -5.28 13.57 11.95
N GLU A 72 -6.56 13.97 12.08
CA GLU A 72 -6.96 15.32 12.46
C GLU A 72 -6.45 15.72 13.86
N LYS A 73 -6.37 14.77 14.80
CA LYS A 73 -5.77 14.96 16.13
C LYS A 73 -4.24 14.92 16.12
N GLY A 74 -3.60 14.65 14.98
CA GLY A 74 -2.15 14.50 14.86
C GLY A 74 -1.58 13.24 15.51
N LEU A 75 -2.43 12.26 15.85
CA LEU A 75 -2.04 10.97 16.43
C LEU A 75 -1.54 9.99 15.35
N LEU A 76 -1.95 10.20 14.10
CA LEU A 76 -1.41 9.53 12.91
C LEU A 76 -0.90 10.58 11.93
N LYS A 77 0.28 10.35 11.36
CA LYS A 77 0.94 11.25 10.41
C LYS A 77 1.28 10.52 9.10
N PRO A 78 0.28 10.24 8.24
CA PRO A 78 0.49 9.50 7.00
C PRO A 78 1.42 10.23 6.02
N GLU A 79 1.69 11.52 6.23
CA GLU A 79 2.59 12.33 5.41
C GLU A 79 4.05 11.86 5.52
N GLU A 80 4.43 11.14 6.58
CA GLU A 80 5.81 10.67 6.81
C GLU A 80 6.33 9.70 5.73
N ILE A 81 5.42 9.01 5.04
CA ILE A 81 5.77 8.11 3.93
C ILE A 81 5.86 8.86 2.59
N VAL A 82 5.36 10.09 2.50
CA VAL A 82 5.39 10.91 1.28
C VAL A 82 6.81 11.39 1.04
N THR A 83 7.34 11.07 -0.13
CA THR A 83 8.70 11.45 -0.55
C THR A 83 8.70 12.56 -1.59
N HIS A 84 7.65 12.64 -2.41
CA HIS A 84 7.58 13.58 -3.51
C HIS A 84 6.21 14.28 -3.57
N TYR A 85 6.24 15.59 -3.67
CA TYR A 85 5.10 16.44 -4.04
C TYR A 85 5.39 17.03 -5.40
N MET A 86 4.52 16.80 -6.38
CA MET A 86 4.78 17.14 -7.77
C MET A 86 3.55 17.76 -8.43
N PRO A 87 3.73 18.69 -9.40
CA PRO A 87 2.67 19.08 -10.32
C PRO A 87 2.03 17.86 -11.01
N PHE A 88 0.74 17.95 -11.33
CA PHE A 88 0.05 16.87 -12.05
C PHE A 88 0.65 16.63 -13.44
N GLU A 89 1.16 17.68 -14.07
CA GLU A 89 1.84 17.66 -15.37
C GLU A 89 3.11 16.79 -15.35
N GLU A 90 3.71 16.57 -14.17
CA GLU A 90 4.88 15.70 -14.00
C GLU A 90 4.52 14.25 -13.65
N ALA A 91 3.24 13.85 -13.76
CA ALA A 91 2.79 12.49 -13.42
C ALA A 91 3.63 11.39 -14.10
N ALA A 92 3.97 11.56 -15.38
CA ALA A 92 4.77 10.58 -16.13
C ALA A 92 6.13 10.34 -15.49
N ARG A 93 6.83 11.40 -15.09
CA ARG A 93 8.09 11.32 -14.35
C ARG A 93 7.88 10.64 -12.99
N GLY A 94 6.80 11.00 -12.29
CA GLY A 94 6.46 10.39 -11.00
C GLY A 94 6.29 8.87 -11.08
N TYR A 95 5.65 8.37 -12.15
CA TYR A 95 5.56 6.93 -12.42
C TYR A 95 6.92 6.32 -12.76
N GLU A 96 7.74 6.99 -13.57
CA GLU A 96 9.07 6.52 -13.96
C GLU A 96 9.99 6.32 -12.75
N ILE A 97 10.12 7.33 -11.87
CA ILE A 97 11.00 7.23 -10.70
C ILE A 97 10.50 6.17 -9.71
N PHE A 98 9.18 5.98 -9.59
CA PHE A 98 8.60 4.94 -8.74
C PHE A 98 8.85 3.54 -9.28
N GLU A 99 8.68 3.34 -10.59
CA GLU A 99 8.94 2.05 -11.25
C GLU A 99 10.42 1.67 -11.18
N LYS A 100 11.31 2.63 -11.51
CA LYS A 100 12.76 2.43 -11.50
C LYS A 100 13.37 2.42 -10.10
N ARG A 101 12.60 2.77 -9.06
CA ARG A 101 13.03 2.89 -7.66
C ARG A 101 14.18 3.89 -7.49
N GLU A 102 14.08 5.00 -8.19
CA GLU A 102 15.03 6.10 -8.13
C GLU A 102 14.59 7.12 -7.08
N GLU A 103 15.50 8.02 -6.70
CA GLU A 103 15.23 9.13 -5.78
C GLU A 103 14.64 8.70 -4.42
N GLU A 104 14.92 7.47 -3.96
CA GLU A 104 14.30 6.89 -2.76
C GLU A 104 12.76 7.01 -2.76
N CYS A 105 12.13 6.97 -3.94
CA CYS A 105 10.71 7.23 -4.11
C CYS A 105 9.84 6.16 -3.43
N ARG A 106 9.06 6.57 -2.43
CA ARG A 106 8.12 5.72 -1.68
C ARG A 106 6.66 6.05 -1.97
N LYS A 107 6.33 7.35 -1.98
CA LYS A 107 4.97 7.85 -2.23
C LYS A 107 5.02 9.22 -2.88
N VAL A 108 4.35 9.33 -4.03
CA VAL A 108 4.17 10.57 -4.78
C VAL A 108 2.75 11.11 -4.52
N ILE A 109 2.65 12.42 -4.28
CA ILE A 109 1.40 13.17 -4.27
C ILE A 109 1.42 14.12 -5.47
N LEU A 110 0.48 13.91 -6.39
CA LEU A 110 0.28 14.78 -7.55
C LEU A 110 -0.72 15.87 -7.20
N VAL A 111 -0.34 17.12 -7.42
CA VAL A 111 -1.14 18.30 -7.03
C VAL A 111 -1.59 19.03 -8.29
N PRO A 112 -2.88 18.95 -8.66
CA PRO A 112 -3.42 19.68 -9.80
C PRO A 112 -3.24 21.20 -9.64
N GLY A 113 -2.78 21.87 -10.70
CA GLY A 113 -2.62 23.33 -10.74
C GLY A 113 -1.37 23.88 -10.02
N ALA A 114 -0.54 23.03 -9.42
CA ALA A 114 0.76 23.45 -8.91
C ALA A 114 1.75 23.68 -10.07
N GLN A 115 2.58 24.72 -9.97
CA GLN A 115 3.56 25.05 -11.02
C GLN A 115 4.98 24.52 -10.75
N SER A 116 5.25 24.06 -9.53
CA SER A 116 6.54 23.49 -9.13
C SER A 116 6.37 22.50 -7.97
N ALA A 117 7.40 21.73 -7.64
CA ALA A 117 7.40 20.82 -6.50
C ALA A 117 7.22 21.55 -5.16
N GLU A 118 7.86 22.70 -4.98
CA GLU A 118 7.71 23.54 -3.77
C GLU A 118 6.29 24.09 -3.67
N ALA A 119 5.70 24.52 -4.78
CA ALA A 119 4.32 24.97 -4.84
C ALA A 119 3.35 23.82 -4.51
N ALA A 120 3.61 22.62 -5.04
CA ALA A 120 2.83 21.42 -4.77
C ALA A 120 2.87 21.06 -3.27
N GLN A 121 4.07 21.02 -2.68
CA GLN A 121 4.23 20.73 -1.26
C GLN A 121 3.52 21.76 -0.40
N LYS A 122 3.69 23.06 -0.69
CA LYS A 122 3.05 24.14 0.07
C LYS A 122 1.52 24.09 -0.03
N ALA A 123 0.96 23.72 -1.19
CA ALA A 123 -0.47 23.65 -1.40
C ALA A 123 -1.17 22.57 -0.57
N VAL A 124 -0.47 21.49 -0.23
CA VAL A 124 -1.03 20.35 0.52
C VAL A 124 -0.57 20.28 1.98
N SER A 125 0.52 20.95 2.32
CA SER A 125 1.04 20.99 3.69
C SER A 125 0.07 21.75 4.61
N GLY A 126 -0.41 21.08 5.66
CA GLY A 126 -1.34 21.67 6.62
C GLY A 126 -2.79 21.77 6.14
N LEU A 127 -3.15 21.10 5.04
CA LEU A 127 -4.55 20.89 4.70
C LEU A 127 -5.22 20.07 5.80
N VAL A 128 -6.24 20.65 6.41
CA VAL A 128 -7.13 19.94 7.32
C VAL A 128 -8.33 19.48 6.50
N ASN A 129 -8.75 18.23 6.67
CA ASN A 129 -9.93 17.70 5.99
C ASN A 129 -11.14 18.59 6.30
N ALA A 130 -11.70 19.22 5.26
CA ALA A 130 -12.86 20.11 5.40
C ALA A 130 -14.17 19.35 5.71
N MET A 131 -14.15 18.02 5.62
CA MET A 131 -15.28 17.14 5.92
C MET A 131 -14.92 16.17 7.06
N PRO A 132 -14.82 16.65 8.31
CA PRO A 132 -14.54 15.78 9.45
C PRO A 132 -15.72 14.80 9.64
N GLY A 133 -15.43 13.50 9.57
CA GLY A 133 -16.32 12.45 10.06
C GLY A 133 -17.67 12.33 9.36
N GLY A 134 -17.77 12.60 8.05
CA GLY A 134 -18.99 12.30 7.30
C GLY A 134 -19.37 10.82 7.47
N THR A 135 -20.47 10.57 8.18
CA THR A 135 -21.07 9.24 8.33
C THR A 135 -21.44 8.74 6.93
N ILE A 136 -20.84 7.62 6.54
CA ILE A 136 -21.36 6.79 5.44
C ILE A 136 -22.25 5.73 6.09
#